data_AF-A0A2D7I6T6-F1
#
_entry.id   AF-A0A2D7I6T6-F1
#
_cell.length_a   1.000
_cell.length_b   1.000
_cell.length_c   1.000
_cell.angle_alpha   90.00
_cell.angle_beta   90.00
_cell.angle_gamma   90.00
#
_symmetry.space_group_name_H-M   'P 1'
#
loop_
_entity.id
_entity.type
_entity.pdbx_description
1 polymer ?
#
loop_
_entity_poly.entity_id
_entity_poly.type
_entity_poly.pdbx_seq_one_letter_code
_entity_poly.pdbx_strand_id
1 'polypeptide(L)' 'MGYYFLMGASTQTPEEFDKEFIEKYDACIERAKNRCEEGMSEMACINFATNRCETFLGTKENPIIK' A
#
# COMPACT_ATOMS: atom_id res chain seq x y z
N MET A 1 -16.07 -31.27 25.61
CA MET A 1 -14.83 -30.64 25.08
C MET A 1 -15.16 -30.02 23.74
N GLY A 2 -14.86 -28.74 23.56
CA GLY A 2 -15.12 -28.05 22.29
C GLY A 2 -15.08 -26.54 22.47
N TYR A 3 -13.93 -26.02 22.91
CA TYR A 3 -13.69 -24.57 22.90
C TYR A 3 -13.52 -24.15 21.43
N TYR A 4 -14.57 -23.55 20.85
CA TYR A 4 -14.48 -22.77 19.63
C TYR A 4 -13.63 -21.54 19.93
N PHE A 5 -12.32 -21.67 19.75
CA PHE A 5 -11.41 -20.55 19.77
C PHE A 5 -11.72 -19.70 18.53
N LEU A 6 -12.45 -18.60 18.75
CA LEU A 6 -12.62 -17.53 17.79
C LEU A 6 -11.24 -16.95 17.48
N MET A 7 -10.54 -17.52 16.49
CA MET A 7 -9.41 -16.86 15.84
C MET A 7 -9.95 -15.73 14.95
N GLY A 8 -10.49 -14.71 15.61
CA GLY A 8 -10.52 -13.35 15.07
C GLY A 8 -9.16 -12.72 15.28
N ALA A 9 -8.14 -13.29 14.66
CA ALA A 9 -6.86 -12.62 14.44
C ALA A 9 -6.57 -12.88 12.98
N SER A 10 -6.64 -11.85 12.16
CA SER A 10 -6.09 -11.85 10.81
C SER A 10 -4.60 -12.17 10.95
N THR A 11 -4.23 -13.44 11.00
CA THR A 11 -2.85 -13.91 11.12
C THR A 11 -2.23 -13.84 9.73
N GLN A 12 -2.23 -12.65 9.14
CA GLN A 12 -1.38 -12.38 8.00
C GLN A 12 0.03 -12.33 8.57
N THR A 13 0.90 -13.21 8.09
CA THR A 13 2.30 -13.16 8.49
C THR A 13 2.88 -11.80 8.08
N PRO A 14 3.92 -11.29 8.77
CA PRO A 14 4.58 -10.04 8.37
C PRO A 14 5.04 -10.06 6.91
N GLU A 15 5.41 -11.24 6.40
CA GLU A 15 5.84 -11.44 5.02
C GLU A 15 4.66 -11.37 4.02
N GLU A 16 3.50 -11.93 4.37
CA GLU A 16 2.28 -11.78 3.58
C GLU A 16 1.75 -10.34 3.60
N PHE A 17 1.89 -9.65 4.74
CA PHE A 17 1.52 -8.25 4.86
C PHE A 17 2.45 -7.37 4.00
N ASP A 18 3.77 -7.59 4.08
CA ASP A 18 4.75 -6.89 3.27
C ASP A 18 4.47 -7.07 1.77
N LYS A 19 4.18 -8.30 1.36
CA LYS A 19 3.86 -8.59 -0.04
C LYS A 19 2.57 -7.89 -0.47
N GLU A 20 1.51 -7.96 0.33
CA GLU A 20 0.24 -7.32 0.01
C GLU A 20 0.36 -5.79 0.02
N PHE A 21 1.13 -5.24 0.94
CA PHE A 21 1.42 -3.81 1.00
C PHE A 21 2.16 -3.35 -0.26
N ILE A 22 3.22 -4.07 -0.67
CA ILE A 22 3.98 -3.76 -1.89
C ILE A 22 3.07 -3.85 -3.12
N GLU A 23 2.29 -4.92 -3.27
CA GLU A 23 1.37 -5.06 -4.41
C GLU A 23 0.33 -3.93 -4.45
N LYS A 24 -0.24 -3.55 -3.32
CA LYS A 24 -1.18 -2.42 -3.22
C LYS A 24 -0.50 -1.09 -3.49
N TYR A 25 0.73 -0.91 -3.02
CA TYR A 25 1.53 0.29 -3.19
C TYR A 25 1.90 0.48 -4.66
N ASP A 26 2.43 -0.53 -5.33
CA ASP A 26 2.74 -0.49 -6.76
C ASP A 26 1.49 -0.25 -7.61
N ALA A 27 0.39 -0.92 -7.29
CA ALA A 27 -0.89 -0.68 -7.97
C ALA A 27 -1.43 0.74 -7.73
N CYS A 28 -1.08 1.36 -6.59
CA CYS A 28 -1.40 2.77 -6.34
C CYS A 28 -0.52 3.69 -7.18
N ILE A 29 0.79 3.43 -7.24
CA ILE A 29 1.74 4.23 -8.03
C ILE A 29 1.34 4.22 -9.50
N GLU A 30 1.07 3.06 -10.09
CA GLU A 30 0.65 2.95 -11.49
C GLU A 30 -0.66 3.71 -11.75
N ARG A 31 -1.62 3.65 -10.82
CA ARG A 31 -2.86 4.43 -10.93
C ARG A 31 -2.65 5.94 -10.75
N ALA A 32 -1.71 6.35 -9.91
CA ALA A 32 -1.40 7.75 -9.68
C ALA A 32 -0.59 8.35 -10.84
N LYS A 33 0.26 7.56 -11.50
CA LYS A 33 0.96 7.95 -12.74
C LYS A 33 -0.02 8.34 -13.86
N ASN A 34 -1.16 7.65 -13.95
CA ASN A 34 -2.23 8.01 -14.89
C ASN A 34 -2.86 9.40 -14.63
N ARG A 35 -2.58 10.01 -13.47
CA ARG A 35 -3.05 11.36 -13.11
C ARG A 35 -1.97 12.43 -13.23
N CYS A 36 -0.77 12.06 -13.70
CA CYS A 36 0.27 13.04 -13.95
C CYS A 36 -0.11 13.95 -15.10
N GLU A 37 0.16 15.24 -14.92
CA GLU A 37 -0.19 16.26 -15.92
C GLU A 37 0.68 16.13 -17.18
N GLU A 38 0.11 16.46 -18.34
CA GLU A 38 0.89 16.55 -19.58
C GLU A 38 1.94 17.65 -19.45
N GLY A 39 3.22 17.27 -19.57
CA GLY A 39 4.36 18.17 -19.39
C GLY A 39 5.08 18.03 -18.04
N MET A 40 4.57 17.20 -17.12
CA MET A 40 5.32 16.84 -15.91
C MET A 40 6.52 15.95 -16.26
N SER A 41 7.68 16.26 -15.67
CA SER A 41 8.83 15.35 -15.72
C SER A 41 8.47 14.00 -15.10
N GLU A 42 9.01 12.91 -15.64
CA GLU A 42 8.83 11.56 -15.10
C GLU A 42 9.16 11.51 -13.60
N MET A 43 10.23 12.20 -13.16
CA MET A 43 10.61 12.25 -11.75
C MET A 43 9.60 13.01 -10.88
N ALA A 44 9.00 14.09 -11.42
CA ALA A 44 7.96 14.85 -10.73
C ALA A 44 6.66 14.04 -10.62
N CYS A 45 6.30 13.32 -11.68
CA CYS A 45 5.17 12.41 -11.71
C CYS A 45 5.34 11.26 -10.71
N ILE A 46 6.52 10.65 -10.65
CA ILE A 46 6.84 9.61 -9.67
C ILE A 46 6.73 10.16 -8.25
N ASN A 47 7.33 11.32 -7.95
CA ASN A 47 7.22 11.93 -6.62
C ASN A 47 5.78 12.24 -6.22
N PHE A 48 4.95 12.71 -7.16
CA PHE A 48 3.52 12.93 -6.93
C PHE A 48 2.80 11.61 -6.62
N ALA A 49 3.05 10.57 -7.43
CA ALA A 49 2.47 9.25 -7.25
C ALA A 49 2.85 8.66 -5.88
N THR A 50 4.14 8.68 -5.54
CA THR A 50 4.69 8.24 -4.24
C THR A 50 4.04 8.98 -3.08
N ASN A 51 4.05 10.31 -3.09
CA ASN A 51 3.49 11.10 -1.99
C ASN A 51 1.99 10.82 -1.78
N ARG A 52 1.25 10.64 -2.89
CA ARG A 52 -0.16 10.28 -2.83
C ARG A 52 -0.35 8.90 -2.23
N CYS A 53 0.40 7.90 -2.69
CA CYS A 53 0.29 6.54 -2.19
C CYS A 53 0.73 6.40 -0.72
N GLU A 54 1.76 7.12 -0.29
CA GLU A 54 2.16 7.20 1.13
C GLU A 54 1.06 7.81 1.99
N THR A 55 0.36 8.83 1.51
CA THR A 55 -0.75 9.44 2.26
C THR A 55 -1.94 8.50 2.42
N PHE A 56 -2.21 7.63 1.45
CA PHE A 56 -3.36 6.71 1.48
C PHE A 56 -3.04 5.37 2.13
N LEU A 57 -1.87 4.80 1.87
CA LEU A 57 -1.48 3.46 2.30
C LEU A 57 -0.54 3.50 3.52
N GLY A 58 0.13 4.63 3.76
CA GLY A 58 1.24 4.74 4.71
C GLY A 58 2.57 4.39 4.07
N THR A 59 3.59 4.25 4.90
CA THR A 59 4.90 3.72 4.49
C THR A 59 5.03 2.28 4.93
N LYS A 60 5.99 1.54 4.38
CA LYS A 60 6.28 0.17 4.84
C LYS A 60 6.58 0.12 6.34
N GLU A 61 7.25 1.15 6.86
CA GLU A 61 7.59 1.28 8.28
C GLU A 61 6.41 1.69 9.16
N ASN A 62 5.42 2.39 8.58
CA ASN A 62 4.22 2.82 9.28
C ASN A 62 3.00 2.76 8.33
N PRO A 63 2.46 1.56 8.09
CA PRO A 63 1.35 1.39 7.18
C PRO A 63 0.07 1.94 7.82
N ILE A 64 -0.70 2.71 7.05
CA ILE A 64 -2.01 3.23 7.47
C ILE A 64 -3.07 2.12 7.32
N ILE A 65 -2.89 1.22 6.36
CA ILE A 65 -3.74 0.04 6.20
C ILE A 65 -3.36 -0.97 7.30
N LYS A 66 -4.36 -1.31 8.11
CA LYS A 66 -4.29 -2.31 9.18
C LYS A 66 -4.76 -3.67 8.71
#